data_AF-A0A356KNM9-F1
#
_entry.id   AF-A0A356KNM9-F1
#
_cell.length_a   1.000
_cell.length_b   1.000
_cell.length_c   1.000
_cell.angle_alpha   90.00
_cell.angle_beta   90.00
_cell.angle_gamma   90.00
#
_symmetry.space_group_name_H-M   'P 1'
#
loop_
_entity.id
_entity.type
_entity.pdbx_description
1 polymer ?
#
loop_
_entity_poly.entity_id
_entity_poly.type
_entity_poly.pdbx_seq_one_letter_code
_entity_poly.pdbx_strand_id
1 'polypeptide(L)'
;LRLAGEAAAKEQRAAALYNNEVAALHRIRSLHWSQLRAKNAKRVYSVLPEELGLQPGPELGYRILLGATPDGQRWMAVAAPVTPGKTGRRYFVTNHEGKTYTSDAAIALNERCRIPAGVEEVP
;
A
#
# COMPACT_ATOMS: atom_id res chain seq x y z
N LEU A 1 -18.44 -23.35 26.51
CA LEU A 1 -17.07 -23.65 26.02
C LEU A 1 -16.92 -23.43 24.51
N ARG A 2 -17.78 -23.99 23.64
CA ARG A 2 -17.70 -23.81 22.17
C ARG A 2 -17.83 -22.34 21.69
N LEU A 3 -18.75 -21.57 22.27
CA LEU A 3 -18.97 -20.15 21.94
C LEU A 3 -17.75 -19.25 22.29
N ALA A 4 -16.99 -19.59 23.33
CA ALA A 4 -15.81 -18.83 23.73
C ALA A 4 -14.63 -19.04 22.75
N GLY A 5 -14.49 -20.26 22.21
CA GLY A 5 -13.46 -20.56 21.20
C GLY A 5 -13.72 -19.87 19.85
N GLU A 6 -14.99 -19.80 19.43
CA GLU A 6 -15.37 -19.11 18.19
C GLU A 6 -15.17 -17.59 18.28
N ALA A 7 -15.47 -17.00 19.44
CA ALA A 7 -15.21 -15.58 19.69
C ALA A 7 -13.70 -15.25 19.66
N ALA A 8 -12.87 -16.04 20.34
CA ALA A 8 -11.42 -15.86 20.37
C ALA A 8 -10.78 -15.97 18.98
N ALA A 9 -11.22 -16.96 18.17
CA ALA A 9 -10.73 -17.11 16.80
C ALA A 9 -11.12 -15.92 15.91
N LYS A 10 -12.32 -15.37 16.09
CA LYS A 10 -12.78 -14.17 15.37
C LYS A 10 -11.93 -12.95 15.72
N GLU A 11 -11.62 -12.77 17.00
CA GLU A 11 -10.78 -11.66 17.49
C GLU A 11 -9.35 -11.76 16.97
N GLN A 12 -8.72 -12.95 17.05
CA GLN A 12 -7.39 -13.18 16.50
C GLN A 12 -7.31 -12.89 14.99
N ARG A 13 -8.34 -13.29 14.24
CA ARG A 13 -8.42 -12.98 12.80
C ARG A 13 -8.57 -11.48 12.54
N ALA A 14 -9.36 -10.77 13.35
CA ALA A 14 -9.50 -9.32 13.24
C ALA A 14 -8.17 -8.61 13.55
N ALA A 15 -7.44 -9.03 14.59
CA ALA A 15 -6.13 -8.50 14.92
C ALA A 15 -5.10 -8.75 13.81
N ALA A 16 -5.10 -9.94 13.21
CA ALA A 16 -4.19 -10.25 12.09
C ALA A 16 -4.45 -9.35 10.87
N LEU A 17 -5.72 -9.13 10.51
CA LEU A 17 -6.10 -8.22 9.43
C LEU A 17 -5.60 -6.79 9.70
N TYR A 18 -5.84 -6.30 10.91
CA TYR A 18 -5.42 -4.96 11.33
C TYR A 18 -3.89 -4.80 11.29
N ASN A 19 -3.14 -5.78 11.80
CA ASN A 19 -1.67 -5.74 11.80
C ASN A 19 -1.11 -5.72 10.37
N ASN A 20 -1.69 -6.50 9.46
CA ASN A 20 -1.30 -6.49 8.06
C ASN A 20 -1.58 -5.14 7.39
N GLU A 21 -2.76 -4.55 7.66
CA GLU A 21 -3.16 -3.23 7.16
C GLU A 21 -2.21 -2.13 7.65
N VAL A 22 -1.90 -2.12 8.94
CA VAL A 22 -0.96 -1.17 9.55
C VAL A 22 0.42 -1.31 8.92
N ALA A 23 0.92 -2.54 8.77
CA ALA A 23 2.22 -2.77 8.15
C ALA A 23 2.26 -2.33 6.68
N ALA A 24 1.22 -2.63 5.91
CA ALA A 24 1.09 -2.19 4.51
C ALA A 24 1.06 -0.66 4.41
N LEU A 25 0.30 0.01 5.29
CA LEU A 25 0.23 1.47 5.36
C LEU A 25 1.58 2.09 5.68
N HIS A 26 2.28 1.58 6.70
CA HIS A 26 3.63 2.05 7.04
C HIS A 26 4.60 1.86 5.88
N ARG A 27 4.51 0.70 5.20
CA ARG A 27 5.37 0.38 4.08
C ARG A 27 5.19 1.37 2.93
N ILE A 28 3.96 1.64 2.50
CA ILE A 28 3.74 2.60 1.41
C ILE A 28 4.10 4.03 1.83
N ARG A 29 3.88 4.43 3.08
CA ARG A 29 4.30 5.75 3.59
C ARG A 29 5.82 5.93 3.52
N SER A 30 6.58 4.87 3.84
CA SER A 30 8.05 4.89 3.75
C SER A 30 8.57 5.07 2.33
N LEU A 31 7.78 4.72 1.30
CA LEU A 31 8.18 4.85 -0.09
C LEU A 31 8.43 6.30 -0.49
N HIS A 32 7.78 7.27 0.15
CA HIS A 32 8.03 8.68 -0.17
C HIS A 32 9.51 9.05 -0.04
N TRP A 33 10.14 8.68 1.07
CA TRP A 33 11.56 8.95 1.29
C TRP A 33 12.47 8.16 0.36
N SER A 34 12.16 6.88 0.11
CA SER A 34 12.90 6.08 -0.87
C SER A 34 12.81 6.66 -2.28
N GLN A 35 11.64 7.15 -2.67
CA GLN A 35 11.39 7.79 -3.95
C GLN A 35 12.13 9.12 -4.10
N LEU A 36 12.17 9.95 -3.05
CA LEU A 36 12.97 11.18 -3.05
C LEU A 36 14.47 10.87 -3.21
N ARG A 37 14.98 9.84 -2.52
CA ARG A 37 16.38 9.41 -2.70
C ARG A 37 16.66 8.94 -4.12
N ALA A 38 15.80 8.09 -4.68
CA ALA A 38 15.92 7.62 -6.05
C ALA A 38 15.87 8.78 -7.07
N LYS A 39 14.93 9.72 -6.89
CA LYS A 39 14.81 10.92 -7.74
C LYS A 39 16.04 11.81 -7.67
N ASN A 40 16.64 11.99 -6.50
CA ASN A 40 17.86 12.78 -6.37
C ASN A 40 19.04 12.14 -7.10
N ALA A 41 19.13 10.81 -7.10
CA ALA A 41 20.19 10.08 -7.79
C ALA A 41 20.00 10.03 -9.32
N LYS A 42 18.76 9.87 -9.80
CA LYS A 42 18.46 9.56 -11.21
C LYS A 42 17.68 10.64 -11.96
N ARG A 43 17.27 11.71 -11.28
CA ARG A 43 16.35 12.77 -11.75
C ARG A 43 14.92 12.31 -12.06
N VAL A 44 14.60 11.04 -11.85
CA VAL A 44 13.28 10.43 -12.06
C VAL A 44 12.89 9.55 -10.88
N TYR A 45 11.58 9.40 -10.64
CA TYR A 45 11.08 8.42 -9.68
C TYR A 45 11.27 6.98 -10.18
N SER A 46 11.46 6.04 -9.26
CA SER A 46 11.70 4.64 -9.60
C SER A 46 10.42 3.81 -9.53
N VAL A 47 10.31 2.83 -10.42
CA VAL A 47 9.28 1.78 -10.39
C VAL A 47 9.87 0.42 -10.04
N LEU A 48 11.18 0.35 -9.78
CA LEU A 48 11.89 -0.87 -9.45
C LEU A 48 11.81 -1.10 -7.93
N PRO A 49 11.14 -2.17 -7.47
CA PRO A 49 10.95 -2.43 -6.04
C PRO A 49 12.25 -2.42 -5.23
N GLU A 50 13.31 -3.03 -5.76
CA GLU A 50 14.62 -3.17 -5.13
C GLU A 50 15.30 -1.80 -4.84
N GLU A 51 15.08 -0.81 -5.71
CA GLU A 51 15.62 0.54 -5.54
C GLU A 51 14.92 1.32 -4.44
N LEU A 52 13.70 0.89 -4.11
CA LEU A 52 12.90 1.47 -3.04
C LEU A 52 13.02 0.68 -1.72
N GLY A 53 13.84 -0.37 -1.72
CA GLY A 53 14.03 -1.28 -0.59
C GLY A 53 12.81 -2.16 -0.34
N LEU A 54 11.99 -2.42 -1.36
CA LEU A 54 10.91 -3.41 -1.33
C LEU A 54 11.47 -4.81 -1.57
N GLN A 55 10.96 -5.79 -0.83
CA GLN A 55 11.25 -7.19 -1.11
C GLN A 55 10.34 -7.69 -2.23
N PRO A 56 10.80 -8.63 -3.08
CA PRO A 56 9.94 -9.24 -4.07
C PRO A 56 8.83 -10.07 -3.38
N GLY A 57 7.61 -9.95 -3.89
CA GLY A 57 6.46 -10.71 -3.41
C GLY A 57 5.62 -9.98 -2.35
N PRO A 58 4.61 -10.65 -1.78
CA PRO A 58 3.72 -10.03 -0.82
C PRO A 58 4.36 -9.90 0.57
N GLU A 59 4.32 -8.69 1.13
CA GLU A 59 4.73 -8.42 2.51
C GLU A 59 3.48 -8.43 3.39
N LEU A 60 3.44 -9.32 4.39
CA LEU A 60 2.32 -9.43 5.36
C LEU A 60 0.94 -9.51 4.69
N GLY A 61 0.84 -10.26 3.59
CA GLY A 61 -0.43 -10.48 2.89
C GLY A 61 -0.90 -9.32 2.01
N TYR A 62 -0.03 -8.34 1.74
CA TYR A 62 -0.26 -7.24 0.80
C TYR A 62 0.73 -7.28 -0.37
N ARG A 63 0.26 -6.92 -1.56
CA ARG A 63 1.10 -6.64 -2.73
C ARG A 63 1.21 -5.14 -2.92
N ILE A 64 2.42 -4.67 -3.20
CA ILE A 64 2.68 -3.27 -3.52
C ILE A 64 2.88 -3.15 -5.03
N LEU A 65 2.03 -2.37 -5.66
CA LEU A 65 2.10 -2.03 -7.07
C LEU A 65 2.71 -0.62 -7.19
N LEU A 66 3.66 -0.45 -8.09
CA LEU A 66 4.34 0.82 -8.33
C LEU A 66 4.03 1.33 -9.73
N GLY A 67 3.80 2.63 -9.87
CA GLY A 67 3.66 3.30 -11.15
C GLY A 67 4.39 4.64 -11.14
N ALA A 68 4.90 5.01 -12.30
CA ALA A 68 5.41 6.35 -12.56
C ALA A 68 4.84 6.86 -13.89
N THR A 69 4.78 8.18 -14.00
CA THR A 69 4.46 8.87 -15.26
C THR A 69 5.60 8.67 -16.28
N PRO A 70 5.32 8.75 -17.59
CA PRO A 70 6.35 8.55 -18.62
C PRO A 70 7.54 9.51 -18.52
N ASP A 71 7.34 10.73 -18.02
CA ASP A 71 8.39 11.73 -17.77
C ASP A 71 9.14 11.51 -16.43
N GLY A 72 8.73 10.50 -15.66
CA GLY A 72 9.29 10.15 -14.35
C GLY A 72 9.07 11.21 -13.27
N GLN A 73 8.19 12.20 -13.49
CA GLN A 73 8.01 13.34 -12.58
C GLN A 73 6.94 13.14 -11.50
N ARG A 74 6.10 12.12 -11.65
CA ARG A 74 5.13 11.68 -10.65
C ARG A 74 5.18 10.18 -10.49
N TRP A 75 4.90 9.73 -9.26
CA TRP A 75 4.77 8.33 -8.91
C TRP A 75 3.50 8.09 -8.09
N MET A 76 3.09 6.84 -8.06
CA MET A 76 1.98 6.31 -7.30
C MET A 76 2.34 4.90 -6.82
N ALA A 77 1.92 4.56 -5.61
CA ALA A 77 1.98 3.19 -5.12
C ALA A 77 0.63 2.77 -4.58
N VAL A 78 0.25 1.53 -4.82
CA VAL A 78 -0.98 0.92 -4.29
C VAL A 78 -0.60 -0.30 -3.48
N ALA A 79 -1.04 -0.36 -2.22
CA ALA A 79 -1.03 -1.59 -1.43
C ALA A 79 -2.40 -2.26 -1.52
N ALA A 80 -2.42 -3.46 -2.11
CA ALA A 80 -3.63 -4.26 -2.28
C ALA A 80 -3.50 -5.57 -1.47
N PRO A 81 -4.53 -5.97 -0.69
CA PRO A 81 -4.50 -7.25 -0.01
C PRO A 81 -4.45 -8.39 -1.04
N VAL A 82 -3.57 -9.38 -0.81
CA VAL A 82 -3.45 -10.59 -1.64
C VAL A 82 -4.78 -11.33 -1.73
N THR A 83 -5.53 -11.38 -0.63
CA THR A 83 -6.89 -11.93 -0.60
C THR A 83 -7.78 -11.02 0.25
N PRO A 84 -8.61 -10.16 -0.38
CA PRO A 84 -9.52 -9.26 0.33
C PRO A 84 -10.39 -10.00 1.35
N GLY A 85 -10.52 -9.42 2.55
CA GLY A 85 -11.24 -10.02 3.69
C GLY A 85 -10.51 -11.15 4.43
N LYS A 86 -9.34 -11.60 3.94
CA LYS A 86 -8.49 -12.60 4.61
C LYS A 86 -7.13 -12.05 5.01
N THR A 87 -6.45 -11.34 4.11
CA THR A 87 -5.12 -10.76 4.40
C THR A 87 -5.19 -9.27 4.70
N GLY A 88 -6.28 -8.62 4.31
CA GLY A 88 -6.61 -7.25 4.62
C GLY A 88 -7.98 -6.90 4.06
N ARG A 89 -8.63 -5.88 4.60
CA ARG A 89 -9.94 -5.39 4.14
C ARG A 89 -9.79 -4.16 3.25
N ARG A 90 -8.86 -3.28 3.62
CA ARG A 90 -8.67 -2.00 2.93
C ARG A 90 -7.56 -2.04 1.90
N TYR A 91 -7.72 -1.22 0.88
CA TYR A 91 -6.69 -0.84 -0.07
C TYR A 91 -6.09 0.49 0.37
N PHE A 92 -4.82 0.70 0.04
CA PHE A 92 -4.14 1.96 0.33
C PHE A 92 -3.43 2.47 -0.91
N VAL A 93 -3.32 3.79 -1.02
CA VAL A 93 -2.65 4.45 -2.13
C VAL A 93 -1.88 5.66 -1.64
N THR A 94 -0.70 5.88 -2.20
CA THR A 94 0.09 7.10 -1.99
C THR A 94 0.65 7.59 -3.32
N ASN A 95 1.07 8.84 -3.39
CA ASN A 95 1.64 9.45 -4.59
C ASN A 95 2.83 10.36 -4.29
N HIS A 96 3.32 11.02 -5.34
CA HIS A 96 4.41 12.00 -5.27
C HIS A 96 4.26 13.15 -4.28
N GLU A 97 3.05 13.45 -3.81
CA GLU A 97 2.80 14.47 -2.79
C GLU A 97 3.06 13.94 -1.37
N GLY A 98 3.30 12.64 -1.20
CA GLY A 98 3.52 11.99 0.10
C GLY A 98 2.26 11.75 0.90
N LYS A 99 1.10 12.18 0.40
CA LYS A 99 -0.20 11.90 1.00
C LYS A 99 -0.59 10.44 0.80
N THR A 100 -1.33 9.89 1.75
CA THR A 100 -1.79 8.51 1.72
C THR A 100 -3.29 8.45 1.92
N TYR A 101 -3.95 7.58 1.16
CA TYR A 101 -5.40 7.42 1.16
C TYR A 101 -5.78 5.95 1.28
N THR A 102 -7.01 5.69 1.68
CA THR A 102 -7.58 4.35 1.85
C THR A 102 -8.90 4.21 1.12
N SER A 103 -9.26 2.98 0.77
CA SER A 103 -10.55 2.62 0.19
C SER A 103 -10.95 1.20 0.57
N ASP A 104 -12.24 0.95 0.69
CA ASP A 104 -12.79 -0.42 0.77
C ASP A 104 -12.90 -1.08 -0.62
N ALA A 105 -12.74 -0.31 -1.70
CA ALA A 105 -12.74 -0.80 -3.07
C ALA A 105 -11.31 -0.91 -3.63
N ALA A 106 -11.14 -1.78 -4.64
CA ALA A 106 -9.86 -1.95 -5.30
C ALA A 106 -9.39 -0.65 -5.98
N ILE A 107 -8.12 -0.32 -5.78
CA ILE A 107 -7.48 0.85 -6.38
C ILE A 107 -6.56 0.37 -7.50
N ALA A 108 -6.74 0.92 -8.71
CA ALA A 108 -5.85 0.68 -9.83
C ALA A 108 -4.77 1.77 -9.92
N LEU A 109 -3.57 1.38 -10.38
CA LEU A 109 -2.61 2.35 -10.86
C LEU A 109 -3.16 3.05 -12.11
N ASN A 110 -2.77 4.30 -12.32
CA ASN A 110 -3.06 5.03 -13.54
C ASN A 110 -1.82 5.74 -14.05
N GLU A 111 -1.77 5.96 -15.37
CA GLU A 111 -0.62 6.55 -16.06
C GLU A 111 -0.31 7.97 -15.60
N ARG A 112 -1.29 8.68 -15.02
CA ARG A 112 -1.13 10.04 -14.52
C ARG A 112 -0.65 10.10 -13.07
N CYS A 113 -0.52 8.95 -12.40
CA CYS A 113 -0.18 8.83 -10.99
C CYS A 113 -1.03 9.73 -10.07
N ARG A 114 -2.32 9.85 -10.38
CA ARG A 114 -3.29 10.64 -9.60
C ARG A 114 -4.05 9.75 -8.61
N ILE A 115 -4.35 10.31 -7.45
CA ILE A 115 -5.24 9.65 -6.49
C ILE A 115 -6.66 9.62 -7.08
N PRO A 116 -7.31 8.45 -7.15
CA PRO A 116 -8.66 8.34 -7.69
C PRO A 116 -9.69 8.98 -6.76
N ALA A 117 -10.87 9.31 -7.30
CA ALA A 117 -11.99 9.77 -6.48
C ALA A 117 -12.56 8.63 -5.61
N GLY A 118 -13.26 8.98 -4.52
CA GLY A 118 -13.89 7.99 -3.64
C GLY A 118 -12.93 7.28 -2.68
N VAL A 119 -11.77 7.89 -2.41
CA VAL A 119 -10.82 7.44 -1.38
C VAL A 119 -10.76 8.47 -0.25
N GLU A 120 -10.43 8.00 0.94
CA GLU A 120 -10.34 8.83 2.15
C GLU A 120 -8.88 9.06 2.53
N GLU A 121 -8.49 10.29 2.85
CA GLU A 121 -7.13 10.61 3.30
C GLU A 121 -6.89 9.97 4.68
N VAL A 122 -5.75 9.29 4.84
CA VAL A 122 -5.36 8.67 6.10
C VAL A 122 -4.46 9.66 6.85
N PRO A 123 -4.86 10.11 8.06
CA PRO A 123 -4.10 11.06 8.86
C PRO A 123 -2.73 10.53 9.32
#